data_AF-A0A424P0W1-F1
#
_entry.id   AF-A0A424P0W1-F1
#
_cell.length_a   1.000
_cell.length_b   1.000
_cell.length_c   1.000
_cell.angle_alpha   90.00
_cell.angle_beta   90.00
_cell.angle_gamma   90.00
#
_symmetry.space_group_name_H-M   'P 1'
#
loop_
_entity.id
_entity.type
_entity.pdbx_description
1 polymer ?
#
loop_
_entity_poly.entity_id
_entity_poly.type
_entity_poly.pdbx_seq_one_letter_code
_entity_poly.pdbx_strand_id
1 'polypeptide(L)'
;MKIKTIFRINLVLIFIQILPLLLSLFLPEVLNALVKDAFGENPSPDAVKMFETFALVLGLTIIGIMFLIFGSMSFNDIDVLKRLSFLFFVISGFFALPDLIAFFSGDPTAPLPVIILGLITLGLFYYGSKKGTI
;
A
#
# COMPACT_ATOMS: atom_id res chain seq x y z
N MET A 1 -15.68 -10.16 -12.13
CA MET A 1 -15.63 -10.38 -10.67
C MET A 1 -16.45 -9.31 -9.97
N LYS A 2 -17.19 -9.65 -8.91
CA LYS A 2 -17.96 -8.67 -8.14
C LYS A 2 -17.03 -7.56 -7.64
N ILE A 3 -17.39 -6.31 -7.85
CA ILE A 3 -16.52 -5.16 -7.55
C ILE A 3 -16.25 -5.04 -6.04
N LYS A 4 -17.23 -5.39 -5.20
CA LYS A 4 -17.05 -5.46 -3.75
C LYS A 4 -16.07 -6.57 -3.34
N THR A 5 -16.00 -7.67 -4.10
CA THR A 5 -14.98 -8.71 -3.89
C THR A 5 -13.59 -8.19 -4.25
N ILE A 6 -13.45 -7.43 -5.34
CA ILE A 6 -12.19 -6.75 -5.71
C ILE A 6 -11.73 -5.85 -4.55
N PHE A 7 -12.62 -5.04 -4.00
CA PHE A 7 -12.28 -4.13 -2.89
C PHE A 7 -11.84 -4.89 -1.64
N ARG A 8 -12.51 -6.00 -1.29
CA ARG A 8 -12.12 -6.85 -0.16
C ARG A 8 -10.75 -7.49 -0.36
N ILE A 9 -10.48 -8.02 -1.56
CA ILE A 9 -9.16 -8.59 -1.87
C ILE A 9 -8.10 -7.50 -1.73
N ASN A 10 -8.30 -6.34 -2.34
CA ASN A 10 -7.35 -5.23 -2.25
C ASN A 10 -7.16 -4.74 -0.80
N LEU A 11 -8.19 -4.72 0.03
CA LEU A 11 -8.03 -4.42 1.46
C LEU A 11 -7.09 -5.39 2.17
N VAL A 12 -7.24 -6.69 1.91
CA VAL A 12 -6.34 -7.71 2.48
C VAL A 12 -4.92 -7.55 1.94
N LEU A 13 -4.76 -7.35 0.62
CA LEU A 13 -3.45 -7.16 0.01
C LEU A 13 -2.74 -5.91 0.51
N ILE A 14 -3.47 -4.80 0.66
CA ILE A 14 -2.94 -3.56 1.23
C ILE A 14 -2.55 -3.84 2.68
N PHE A 15 -3.44 -4.40 3.51
CA PHE A 15 -3.14 -4.71 4.92
C PHE A 15 -1.84 -5.51 5.09
N ILE A 16 -1.65 -6.54 4.28
CA ILE A 16 -0.42 -7.36 4.30
C ILE A 16 0.82 -6.52 3.96
N GLN A 17 0.73 -5.62 2.97
CA GLN A 17 1.86 -4.77 2.56
C GLN A 17 2.26 -3.74 3.63
N ILE A 18 1.30 -3.15 4.34
CA ILE A 18 1.57 -2.15 5.39
C ILE A 18 2.02 -2.81 6.71
N LEU A 19 1.76 -4.10 6.91
CA LEU A 19 1.98 -4.77 8.19
C LEU A 19 3.40 -4.58 8.76
N PRO A 20 4.50 -4.70 8.00
CA PRO A 20 5.85 -4.45 8.54
C PRO A 20 6.02 -3.02 9.08
N LEU A 21 5.42 -2.04 8.42
CA LEU A 21 5.47 -0.63 8.81
C LEU A 21 4.68 -0.34 10.09
N LEU A 22 3.56 -1.04 10.31
CA LEU A 22 2.83 -0.92 11.58
C LEU A 22 3.56 -1.64 12.70
N LEU A 23 4.12 -2.81 12.42
CA LEU A 23 4.86 -3.59 13.42
C LEU A 23 6.13 -2.86 13.88
N SER A 24 6.82 -2.11 13.01
CA SER A 24 7.98 -1.33 13.41
C SER A 24 7.70 -0.24 14.45
N LEU A 25 6.44 0.21 14.59
CA LEU A 25 6.05 1.17 15.62
C LEU A 25 6.02 0.56 17.04
N PHE A 26 5.99 -0.77 17.13
CA PHE A 26 5.85 -1.48 18.41
C PHE A 26 6.97 -2.49 18.67
N LEU A 27 7.62 -2.99 17.62
CA LEU A 27 8.64 -4.03 17.67
C LEU A 27 10.00 -3.46 17.23
N PRO A 28 10.96 -3.28 18.17
CA PRO A 28 12.29 -2.76 17.86
C PRO A 28 13.03 -3.59 16.80
N GLU A 29 12.84 -4.90 16.77
CA GLU A 29 13.50 -5.78 15.79
C GLU A 29 13.03 -5.48 14.37
N VAL A 30 11.73 -5.20 14.19
CA VAL A 30 11.17 -4.84 12.88
C VAL A 30 11.61 -3.45 12.47
N LEU A 31 11.63 -2.49 13.41
CA LEU A 31 12.17 -1.16 13.15
C LEU A 31 13.61 -1.21 12.68
N ASN A 32 14.48 -1.91 13.42
CA ASN A 32 15.90 -2.02 13.10
C ASN A 32 16.13 -2.68 11.75
N ALA A 33 15.33 -3.69 11.38
CA ALA A 33 15.40 -4.31 10.06
C ALA A 33 15.07 -3.30 8.94
N LEU A 34 13.95 -2.59 9.06
CA LEU A 34 13.54 -1.62 8.03
C LEU A 34 14.46 -0.40 7.94
N VAL A 35 14.96 0.08 9.07
CA VAL A 35 15.94 1.18 9.10
C VAL A 35 17.26 0.74 8.49
N LYS A 36 17.71 -0.50 8.74
CA LYS A 36 18.89 -1.07 8.11
C LYS A 36 18.73 -1.15 6.60
N ASP A 37 17.56 -1.57 6.12
CA ASP A 37 17.27 -1.63 4.68
C ASP A 37 17.25 -0.22 4.05
N ALA A 38 16.75 0.79 4.77
CA ALA A 38 16.62 2.15 4.25
C ALA A 38 17.91 2.99 4.33
N PHE A 39 18.74 2.81 5.37
CA PHE A 39 19.89 3.68 5.66
C PHE A 39 21.22 2.94 5.79
N GLY A 40 21.23 1.60 5.72
CA GLY A 40 22.42 0.78 5.91
C GLY A 40 22.81 0.57 7.38
N GLU A 41 24.08 0.25 7.62
CA GLU A 41 24.58 -0.05 8.97
C GLU A 41 24.89 1.24 9.76
N ASN A 42 24.64 1.20 11.07
CA ASN A 42 24.90 2.30 12.01
C ASN A 42 24.26 3.65 11.60
N PRO A 43 22.92 3.68 11.39
CA PRO A 43 22.20 4.92 11.10
C PRO A 43 22.37 5.94 12.24
N SER A 44 22.36 7.23 11.91
CA SER A 44 22.35 8.28 12.93
C SER A 44 21.04 8.25 13.73
N PRO A 45 21.03 8.73 14.99
CA PRO A 45 19.79 8.84 15.78
C PRO A 45 18.71 9.65 15.07
N ASP A 46 19.09 10.68 14.32
CA ASP A 46 18.16 11.51 13.55
C ASP A 46 17.53 10.74 12.38
N ALA A 47 18.29 9.87 11.70
CA ALA A 47 17.77 9.02 10.63
C ALA A 47 16.74 8.01 11.16
N VAL A 48 17.02 7.40 12.32
CA VAL A 48 16.06 6.51 13.00
C VAL A 48 14.78 7.26 13.34
N LYS A 49 14.89 8.44 13.97
CA LYS A 49 13.73 9.26 14.34
C LYS A 49 12.92 9.74 13.13
N MET A 50 13.59 10.06 12.03
CA MET A 50 12.94 10.39 10.76
C MET A 50 12.14 9.21 10.25
N PHE A 51 12.70 7.99 10.29
CA PHE A 51 12.02 6.77 9.86
C PHE A 51 10.81 6.44 10.74
N GLU A 52 10.91 6.56 12.06
CA GLU A 52 9.78 6.35 12.98
C GLU A 52 8.62 7.31 12.65
N THR A 53 8.94 8.57 12.39
CA THR A 53 7.94 9.59 12.00
C THR A 53 7.31 9.24 10.66
N PHE A 54 8.12 8.83 9.69
CA PHE A 54 7.66 8.37 8.39
C PHE A 54 6.73 7.16 8.51
N ALA A 55 7.13 6.13 9.28
CA ALA A 55 6.34 4.91 9.49
C ALA A 55 4.97 5.23 10.12
N LEU A 56 4.94 6.13 11.09
CA LEU A 56 3.71 6.56 11.74
C LEU A 56 2.77 7.27 10.76
N VAL A 57 3.27 8.30 10.07
CA VAL A 57 2.45 9.11 9.16
C VAL A 57 1.95 8.29 7.98
N LEU A 58 2.83 7.52 7.34
CA LEU A 58 2.47 6.68 6.20
C LEU A 58 1.53 5.54 6.61
N GLY A 59 1.80 4.88 7.74
CA GLY A 59 0.95 3.82 8.28
C GLY A 59 -0.48 4.31 8.55
N LEU A 60 -0.64 5.44 9.23
CA LEU A 60 -1.97 6.03 9.49
C LEU A 60 -2.65 6.51 8.20
N THR A 61 -1.89 7.05 7.24
CA THR A 61 -2.44 7.47 5.94
C THR A 61 -3.00 6.27 5.17
N ILE A 62 -2.27 5.15 5.11
CA ILE A 62 -2.74 3.94 4.44
C ILE A 62 -3.95 3.34 5.16
N ILE A 63 -3.98 3.33 6.50
CA ILE A 63 -5.17 2.92 7.28
C ILE A 63 -6.37 3.79 6.90
N GLY A 64 -6.22 5.11 6.78
CA GLY A 64 -7.27 6.01 6.32
C GLY A 64 -7.79 5.63 4.92
N ILE A 65 -6.89 5.33 3.98
CA ILE A 65 -7.25 4.87 2.63
C ILE A 65 -8.00 3.54 2.68
N MET A 66 -7.60 2.61 3.55
CA MET A 66 -8.32 1.35 3.75
C MET A 66 -9.77 1.61 4.22
N PHE A 67 -9.98 2.56 5.14
CA PHE A 67 -11.34 2.93 5.55
C PHE A 67 -12.15 3.57 4.40
N LEU A 68 -11.52 4.35 3.51
CA LEU A 68 -12.20 4.87 2.32
C LEU A 68 -12.65 3.75 1.37
N ILE A 69 -11.78 2.77 1.13
CA ILE A 69 -12.13 1.58 0.32
C ILE A 69 -13.24 0.78 1.01
N PHE A 70 -13.14 0.56 2.32
CA PHE A 70 -14.17 -0.14 3.08
C PHE A 70 -15.52 0.58 3.01
N GLY A 71 -15.53 1.89 3.29
CA GLY A 71 -16.72 2.73 3.24
C GLY A 71 -17.38 2.76 1.85
N SER A 72 -16.57 2.71 0.79
CA SER A 72 -17.09 2.66 -0.58
C SER A 72 -17.94 1.42 -0.87
N MET A 73 -17.78 0.33 -0.12
CA MET A 73 -18.61 -0.87 -0.30
C MET A 73 -20.06 -0.67 0.14
N SER A 74 -20.39 0.43 0.82
CA SER A 74 -21.77 0.81 1.15
C SER A 74 -22.60 1.24 -0.06
N PHE A 75 -21.96 1.70 -1.14
CA PHE A 75 -22.65 2.06 -2.37
C PHE A 75 -23.20 0.82 -3.08
N ASN A 76 -24.38 0.96 -3.71
CA ASN A 76 -25.03 -0.10 -4.48
C ASN A 76 -25.02 0.16 -5.99
N ASP A 77 -24.77 1.41 -6.40
CA ASP A 77 -24.65 1.80 -7.80
C ASP A 77 -23.30 1.32 -8.38
N ILE A 78 -23.36 0.51 -9.44
CA ILE A 78 -22.19 -0.05 -10.09
C ILE A 78 -21.33 1.00 -10.79
N ASP A 79 -21.91 2.05 -11.34
CA ASP A 79 -21.16 3.11 -12.03
C ASP A 79 -20.40 3.96 -11.01
N VAL A 80 -20.99 4.22 -9.84
CA VAL A 80 -20.30 4.84 -8.71
C VAL A 80 -19.12 3.97 -8.26
N LEU A 81 -19.35 2.67 -8.04
CA LEU A 81 -18.29 1.75 -7.60
C LEU A 81 -17.16 1.64 -8.63
N LYS A 82 -17.44 1.65 -9.94
CA LYS A 82 -16.42 1.66 -11.00
C LYS A 82 -15.58 2.93 -10.99
N ARG A 83 -16.20 4.09 -10.78
CA ARG A 83 -15.49 5.37 -10.63
C ARG A 83 -14.59 5.36 -9.40
N LEU A 84 -15.09 4.89 -8.26
CA LEU A 84 -14.29 4.74 -7.03
C LEU A 84 -13.13 3.76 -7.25
N SER A 85 -13.36 2.64 -7.94
CA SER A 85 -12.30 1.69 -8.33
C SER A 85 -11.21 2.34 -9.17
N PHE A 86 -11.58 3.25 -10.08
CA PHE A 86 -10.59 4.02 -10.85
C PHE A 86 -9.79 4.98 -9.96
N LEU A 87 -10.44 5.67 -9.02
CA LEU A 87 -9.72 6.54 -8.08
C LEU A 87 -8.75 5.74 -7.18
N PHE A 88 -9.16 4.57 -6.70
CA PHE A 88 -8.27 3.68 -5.95
C PHE A 88 -7.13 3.13 -6.81
N PHE A 89 -7.37 2.87 -8.09
CA PHE A 89 -6.30 2.54 -9.05
C PHE A 89 -5.27 3.67 -9.16
N VAL A 90 -5.72 4.93 -9.27
CA VAL A 90 -4.81 6.09 -9.35
C VAL A 90 -4.00 6.22 -8.06
N ILE A 91 -4.65 6.18 -6.90
CA ILE A 91 -3.97 6.25 -5.60
C ILE A 91 -2.96 5.11 -5.46
N SER A 92 -3.37 3.87 -5.69
CA SER A 92 -2.49 2.70 -5.63
C SER A 92 -1.33 2.78 -6.63
N GLY A 93 -1.54 3.41 -7.79
CA GLY A 93 -0.50 3.70 -8.77
C GLY A 93 0.60 4.58 -8.22
N PHE A 94 0.24 5.70 -7.60
CA PHE A 94 1.22 6.59 -6.97
C PHE A 94 1.91 5.97 -5.75
N PHE A 95 1.24 5.05 -5.04
CA PHE A 95 1.87 4.29 -3.96
C PHE A 95 2.89 3.26 -4.47
N ALA A 96 2.61 2.58 -5.58
CA ALA A 96 3.52 1.58 -6.15
C ALA A 96 4.65 2.20 -6.99
N LEU A 97 4.53 3.46 -7.41
CA LEU A 97 5.47 4.10 -8.31
C LEU A 97 6.89 4.25 -7.74
N PRO A 98 7.10 4.67 -6.47
CA PRO A 98 8.43 4.75 -5.89
C PRO A 98 9.16 3.41 -5.93
N ASP A 99 8.49 2.32 -5.54
CA ASP A 99 9.08 0.99 -5.53
C ASP A 99 9.45 0.51 -6.94
N LEU A 100 8.61 0.82 -7.93
CA LEU A 100 8.90 0.51 -9.33
C LEU A 100 10.10 1.31 -9.85
N ILE A 101 10.17 2.61 -9.55
CA ILE A 101 11.30 3.47 -9.94
C ILE A 101 12.59 2.94 -9.30
N ALA A 102 12.55 2.64 -8.01
CA ALA A 102 13.67 2.10 -7.25
C ALA A 102 14.17 0.77 -7.85
N PHE A 103 13.25 -0.15 -8.14
CA PHE A 103 13.55 -1.42 -8.79
C PHE A 103 14.21 -1.25 -10.16
N PHE A 104 13.66 -0.39 -11.04
CA PHE A 104 14.26 -0.12 -12.36
C PHE A 104 15.57 0.66 -12.29
N SER A 105 15.83 1.36 -11.19
CA SER A 105 17.09 2.09 -10.94
C SER A 105 18.20 1.18 -10.38
N GLY A 106 17.91 -0.10 -10.12
CA GLY A 106 18.86 -1.06 -9.57
C GLY A 106 19.05 -0.96 -8.05
N ASP A 107 18.18 -0.22 -7.37
CA ASP A 107 18.23 0.00 -5.92
C ASP A 107 16.84 -0.26 -5.30
N PRO A 108 16.37 -1.53 -5.29
CA PRO A 108 15.02 -1.84 -4.84
C PRO A 108 14.88 -1.60 -3.33
N THR A 109 14.14 -0.56 -2.96
CA THR A 109 13.81 -0.21 -1.57
C THR A 109 12.81 -1.16 -0.93
N ALA A 110 12.04 -1.89 -1.74
CA ALA A 110 11.05 -2.87 -1.30
C ALA A 110 11.40 -4.27 -1.83
N PRO A 111 11.17 -5.35 -1.05
CA PRO A 111 11.32 -6.71 -1.53
C PRO A 111 10.43 -6.99 -2.75
N LEU A 112 10.93 -7.78 -3.71
CA LEU A 112 10.20 -8.11 -4.94
C LEU A 112 8.76 -8.64 -4.70
N PRO A 113 8.48 -9.48 -3.68
CA PRO A 113 7.11 -9.90 -3.38
C PRO A 113 6.17 -8.71 -3.07
N VAL A 114 6.65 -7.68 -2.39
CA VAL A 114 5.86 -6.47 -2.05
C VAL A 114 5.52 -5.69 -3.32
N ILE A 115 6.50 -5.51 -4.21
CA ILE A 115 6.31 -4.86 -5.52
C ILE A 115 5.23 -5.59 -6.34
N ILE A 116 5.29 -6.92 -6.38
CA ILE A 116 4.31 -7.75 -7.09
C ILE A 116 2.91 -7.58 -6.47
N LEU A 117 2.79 -7.56 -5.14
CA LEU A 117 1.51 -7.31 -4.46
C LEU A 117 0.95 -5.93 -4.79
N GLY A 118 1.79 -4.90 -4.85
CA GLY A 118 1.41 -3.55 -5.28
C GLY A 118 0.85 -3.53 -6.70
N LEU A 119 1.53 -4.22 -7.64
CA LEU A 119 1.07 -4.36 -9.02
C LEU A 119 -0.24 -5.15 -9.15
N ILE A 120 -0.42 -6.22 -8.36
CA ILE A 120 -1.68 -6.98 -8.30
C ILE A 120 -2.81 -6.08 -7.81
N THR A 121 -2.57 -5.31 -6.74
CA THR A 121 -3.55 -4.37 -6.16
C THR A 121 -4.02 -3.36 -7.20
N LEU A 122 -3.05 -2.78 -7.92
CA LEU A 122 -3.25 -1.85 -9.02
C LEU A 122 -4.06 -2.48 -10.17
N GLY A 123 -3.67 -3.68 -10.61
CA GLY A 123 -4.35 -4.42 -11.67
C GLY A 123 -5.80 -4.76 -11.31
N LEU A 124 -6.05 -5.13 -10.06
CA LEU A 124 -7.38 -5.42 -9.54
C LEU A 124 -8.29 -4.18 -9.53
N PHE A 125 -7.79 -3.03 -9.07
CA PHE A 125 -8.56 -1.78 -9.12
C PHE A 125 -8.83 -1.32 -10.56
N TYR A 126 -7.85 -1.44 -11.46
CA TYR A 126 -8.05 -1.14 -12.87
C TYR A 126 -9.11 -2.06 -13.49
N TYR A 127 -9.01 -3.37 -13.25
CA TYR A 127 -10.00 -4.34 -13.71
C TYR A 127 -11.39 -4.00 -13.16
N GLY A 128 -11.51 -3.66 -11.88
CA GLY A 128 -12.77 -3.23 -11.26
C GLY A 128 -13.37 -2.02 -11.96
N SER A 129 -12.56 -1.04 -12.36
CA SER A 129 -13.02 0.16 -13.04
C SER A 129 -13.62 -0.09 -14.42
N LYS A 130 -13.11 -1.11 -15.14
CA LYS A 130 -13.54 -1.43 -16.52
C LYS A 130 -14.58 -2.55 -16.57
N LYS A 131 -14.37 -3.60 -15.79
CA LYS A 131 -15.05 -4.90 -15.92
C LYS A 131 -15.72 -5.38 -14.61
N GLY A 132 -15.76 -4.53 -13.58
CA GLY A 132 -16.46 -4.84 -12.33
C GLY A 132 -17.94 -5.11 -12.56
N THR A 133 -18.47 -6.11 -11.87
CA THR A 133 -19.90 -6.46 -11.84
C THR A 133 -20.45 -6.27 -10.43
N ILE A 134 -21.77 -6.35 -10.27
CA ILE A 134 -22.44 -6.41 -8.96
C ILE A 134 -22.12 -7.72 -8.25
#